data_AF-A0A9E5U2T2-F1
#
_entry.id   AF-A0A9E5U2T2-F1
#
_cell.length_a   1.000
_cell.length_b   1.000
_cell.length_c   1.000
_cell.angle_alpha   90.00
_cell.angle_beta   90.00
_cell.angle_gamma   90.00
#
_symmetry.space_group_name_H-M   'P 1'
#
loop_
_entity.id
_entity.type
_entity.pdbx_description
1 polymer ?
#
loop_
_entity_poly.entity_id
_entity_poly.type
_entity_poly.pdbx_seq_one_letter_code
_entity_poly.pdbx_strand_id
1 'polypeptide(L)'
;MRRVAAWVWAAVPALAIFCDRGGTDADARGSGGCLGCHSGIEQVAPHDFGCEVCHRGQDGAADKEAAHQGLVTNPGDLRVAEESCGPCHVGYVSRVKKSLHTTSAGIISGARYLWAAQETKEALYAVQHVADEDGD
;
A
#
# COMPACT_ATOMS: atom_id res chain seq x y z
N MET A 1 67.42 -11.43 45.59
CA MET A 1 67.17 -9.98 45.72
C MET A 1 66.51 -9.47 44.43
N ARG A 2 65.34 -8.84 44.55
CA ARG A 2 64.68 -7.91 43.58
C ARG A 2 64.24 -8.52 42.22
N ARG A 3 63.05 -8.30 41.67
CA ARG A 3 61.86 -7.49 42.01
C ARG A 3 60.69 -8.04 41.17
N VAL A 4 59.49 -8.02 41.75
CA VAL A 4 58.20 -8.30 41.12
C VAL A 4 57.84 -7.14 40.17
N ALA A 5 57.36 -7.45 38.97
CA ALA A 5 56.66 -6.47 38.12
C ALA A 5 55.39 -7.13 37.57
N ALA A 6 54.25 -6.57 38.02
CA ALA A 6 52.90 -6.95 37.64
C ALA A 6 52.64 -6.57 36.18
N TRP A 7 52.14 -7.51 35.38
CA TRP A 7 51.64 -7.26 34.05
C TRP A 7 50.15 -6.94 34.13
N VAL A 8 49.82 -5.68 33.89
CA VAL A 8 48.46 -5.17 33.76
C VAL A 8 47.82 -5.81 32.53
N TRP A 9 46.68 -6.46 32.75
CA TRP A 9 45.80 -6.98 31.71
C TRP A 9 45.19 -5.83 30.91
N ALA A 10 45.48 -5.77 29.61
CA ALA A 10 44.66 -5.05 28.64
C ALA A 10 44.11 -6.07 27.65
N ALA A 11 42.87 -6.49 27.90
CA ALA A 11 42.07 -7.28 26.99
C ALA A 11 41.68 -6.40 25.80
N VAL A 12 42.15 -6.75 24.61
CA VAL A 12 41.58 -6.26 23.34
C VAL A 12 40.65 -7.35 22.85
N PRO A 13 39.31 -7.21 22.92
CA PRO A 13 38.44 -8.15 22.25
C PRO A 13 38.33 -7.75 20.78
N ALA A 14 38.44 -8.80 19.97
CA ALA A 14 38.28 -8.80 18.54
C ALA A 14 37.02 -8.06 18.07
N LEU A 15 37.17 -7.37 16.95
CA LEU A 15 36.09 -6.85 16.12
C LEU A 15 35.24 -8.02 15.61
N ALA A 16 34.33 -8.50 16.45
CA ALA A 16 33.22 -9.34 16.04
C ALA A 16 32.16 -8.43 15.41
N ILE A 17 32.07 -8.49 14.09
CA ILE A 17 30.87 -8.13 13.34
C ILE A 17 29.76 -9.04 13.86
N PHE A 18 29.00 -8.54 14.84
CA PHE A 18 27.82 -9.23 15.36
C PHE A 18 26.64 -8.79 14.48
N CYS A 19 26.33 -9.60 13.48
CA CYS A 19 25.04 -9.57 12.82
C CYS A 19 24.05 -10.19 13.81
N ASP A 20 23.46 -9.37 14.68
CA ASP A 20 22.38 -9.81 15.56
C ASP A 20 21.09 -9.94 14.74
N ARG A 21 20.91 -11.12 14.11
CA ARG A 21 19.58 -11.63 13.82
C ARG A 21 19.10 -12.36 15.06
N GLY A 22 18.41 -11.63 15.93
CA GLY A 22 17.72 -12.15 17.11
C GLY A 22 16.38 -11.44 17.29
N GLY A 23 15.35 -11.89 16.57
CA GLY A 23 13.98 -11.45 16.77
C GLY A 23 13.50 -11.83 18.18
N THR A 24 12.78 -10.90 18.80
CA THR A 24 11.95 -11.19 19.96
C THR A 24 10.50 -11.08 19.51
N ASP A 25 9.72 -12.11 19.82
CA ASP A 25 8.31 -12.25 19.47
C ASP A 25 7.48 -11.14 20.13
N ALA A 26 7.39 -10.00 19.46
CA ALA A 26 6.24 -9.11 19.54
C ALA A 26 5.42 -9.40 18.28
N ASP A 27 4.11 -9.59 18.44
CA ASP A 27 3.14 -9.81 17.38
C ASP A 27 3.57 -9.13 16.07
N ALA A 28 3.78 -9.91 15.00
CA ALA A 28 4.45 -9.51 13.76
C ALA A 28 3.73 -8.42 12.91
N ARG A 29 2.82 -7.66 13.54
CA ARG A 29 2.20 -6.42 13.06
C ARG A 29 2.39 -5.36 14.15
N GLY A 30 3.65 -5.08 14.44
CA GLY A 30 4.13 -4.47 15.68
C GLY A 30 3.51 -3.12 16.06
N SER A 31 3.58 -2.83 17.37
CA SER A 31 3.16 -1.61 18.06
C SER A 31 3.99 -0.36 17.72
N GLY A 32 4.53 -0.27 16.51
CA GLY A 32 5.41 0.80 16.02
C GLY A 32 5.01 1.24 14.62
N GLY A 33 5.50 2.42 14.20
CA GLY A 33 5.15 3.00 12.91
C GLY A 33 3.65 3.31 12.82
N CYS A 34 3.05 2.97 11.67
CA CYS A 34 1.64 3.23 11.38
C CYS A 34 0.69 2.63 12.45
N LEU A 35 0.92 1.38 12.87
CA LEU A 35 0.07 0.66 13.83
C LEU A 35 0.22 1.15 15.27
N GLY A 36 1.23 1.99 15.56
CA GLY A 36 1.34 2.69 16.85
C GLY A 36 0.18 3.66 17.11
N CYS A 37 -0.39 4.25 16.06
CA CYS A 37 -1.56 5.13 16.13
C CYS A 37 -2.82 4.48 15.53
N HIS A 38 -2.66 3.65 14.49
CA HIS A 38 -3.75 3.02 13.75
C HIS A 38 -4.06 1.60 14.25
N SER A 39 -4.45 1.49 15.51
CA SER A 39 -4.85 0.20 16.10
C SER A 39 -6.16 -0.31 15.50
N GLY A 40 -6.25 -1.62 15.27
CA GLY A 40 -7.50 -2.28 14.87
C GLY A 40 -7.82 -2.23 13.38
N ILE A 41 -6.87 -1.83 12.53
CA ILE A 41 -7.01 -1.99 11.08
C ILE A 41 -6.89 -3.47 10.73
N GLU A 42 -7.93 -3.99 10.09
CA GLU A 42 -7.94 -5.34 9.56
C GLU A 42 -7.10 -5.43 8.28
N GLN A 43 -6.61 -6.63 7.99
CA GLN A 43 -5.91 -6.88 6.74
C GLN A 43 -6.92 -6.90 5.59
N VAL A 44 -6.70 -6.03 4.60
CA VAL A 44 -7.52 -5.98 3.37
C VAL A 44 -7.36 -7.25 2.53
N ALA A 45 -6.17 -7.85 2.54
CA ALA A 45 -5.78 -9.01 1.75
C ALA A 45 -4.58 -9.70 2.44
N PRO A 46 -4.24 -10.95 2.09
CA PRO A 46 -3.07 -11.67 2.64
C PRO A 46 -1.76 -11.14 2.05
N HIS A 47 -1.50 -9.84 2.22
CA HIS A 47 -0.24 -9.21 1.87
C HIS A 47 0.69 -9.18 3.08
N ASP A 48 1.96 -9.49 2.84
CA ASP A 48 3.03 -9.49 3.84
C ASP A 48 4.03 -8.36 3.55
N PHE A 49 3.54 -7.12 3.62
CA PHE A 49 4.32 -5.90 3.44
C PHE A 49 3.73 -4.71 4.23
N GLY A 50 4.49 -3.63 4.34
CA GLY A 50 4.12 -2.43 5.11
C GLY A 50 2.95 -1.62 4.52
N CYS A 51 2.32 -0.80 5.37
CA CYS A 51 1.16 0.02 4.99
C CYS A 51 1.49 1.03 3.89
N GLU A 52 2.72 1.56 3.92
CA GLU A 52 3.28 2.55 3.02
C GLU A 52 3.36 2.07 1.55
N VAL A 53 3.36 0.76 1.31
CA VAL A 53 3.36 0.20 -0.06
C VAL A 53 2.12 0.66 -0.82
N CYS A 54 0.96 0.66 -0.17
CA CYS A 54 -0.29 1.11 -0.78
C CYS A 54 -0.61 2.57 -0.42
N HIS A 55 -0.36 2.95 0.84
CA HIS A 55 -0.76 4.24 1.40
C HIS A 55 0.29 5.35 1.26
N ARG A 56 1.55 5.07 0.88
CA ARG A 56 2.60 6.06 0.58
C ARG A 56 2.96 7.07 1.69
N GLY A 57 2.56 6.81 2.94
CA GLY A 57 2.98 7.58 4.10
C GLY A 57 4.46 7.33 4.46
N GLN A 58 4.97 8.14 5.38
CA GLN A 58 6.33 7.98 5.90
C GLN A 58 6.30 7.18 7.20
N ASP A 59 6.56 5.88 7.10
CA ASP A 59 6.63 5.02 8.29
C ASP A 59 7.77 5.45 9.22
N GLY A 60 7.50 5.47 10.52
CA GLY A 60 8.47 5.87 11.54
C GLY A 60 8.77 7.38 11.64
N ALA A 61 8.02 8.24 10.94
CA ALA A 61 8.16 9.69 11.08
C ALA A 61 7.84 10.16 12.52
N ALA A 62 8.48 11.26 12.94
CA ALA A 62 8.44 11.72 14.33
C ALA A 62 7.08 12.29 14.77
N ASP A 63 6.29 12.79 13.82
CA ASP A 63 4.98 13.37 14.06
C ASP A 63 3.97 12.98 12.96
N LYS A 64 2.70 13.24 13.26
CA LYS A 64 1.57 12.87 12.39
C LYS A 64 1.64 13.57 11.04
N GLU A 65 1.98 14.85 11.06
CA GLU A 65 2.05 15.67 9.86
C GLU A 65 3.10 15.10 8.90
N ALA A 66 4.30 14.79 9.39
CA ALA A 66 5.35 14.14 8.62
C ALA A 66 4.96 12.73 8.17
N ALA A 67 4.37 11.92 9.04
CA ALA A 67 3.94 10.55 8.70
C ALA A 67 2.92 10.54 7.56
N HIS A 68 2.07 11.55 7.46
CA HIS A 68 1.01 11.64 6.45
C HIS A 68 1.37 12.47 5.21
N GLN A 69 2.60 12.99 5.10
CA GLN A 69 3.03 13.68 3.88
C GLN A 69 3.00 12.72 2.69
N GLY A 70 2.18 13.04 1.69
CA GLY A 70 2.01 12.22 0.48
C GLY A 70 1.11 11.00 0.65
N LEU A 71 0.45 10.85 1.80
CA LEU A 71 -0.41 9.70 2.10
C LEU A 71 -1.60 9.59 1.12
N VAL A 72 -1.75 8.42 0.53
CA VAL A 72 -2.94 7.97 -0.18
C VAL A 72 -3.92 7.39 0.83
N THR A 73 -5.00 8.11 1.13
CA THR A 73 -6.01 7.65 2.09
C THR A 73 -6.75 6.40 1.61
N ASN A 74 -7.06 6.32 0.31
CA ASN A 74 -7.75 5.18 -0.29
C ASN A 74 -6.95 4.63 -1.48
N PRO A 75 -6.16 3.55 -1.29
CA PRO A 75 -5.40 2.93 -2.38
C PRO A 75 -6.29 2.16 -3.37
N GLY A 76 -7.53 1.84 -3.01
CA GLY A 76 -8.50 1.21 -3.89
C GLY A 76 -9.24 2.19 -4.82
N ASP A 77 -9.01 3.50 -4.68
CA ASP A 77 -9.55 4.49 -5.61
C ASP A 77 -8.93 4.27 -7.00
N LEU A 78 -9.76 4.06 -8.02
CA LEU A 78 -9.31 3.75 -9.37
C LEU A 78 -8.44 4.83 -10.01
N ARG A 79 -8.39 6.05 -9.44
CA ARG A 79 -7.46 7.10 -9.84
C ARG A 79 -6.01 6.81 -9.44
N VAL A 80 -5.79 6.00 -8.41
CA VAL A 80 -4.45 5.67 -7.86
C VAL A 80 -4.18 4.16 -7.73
N ALA A 81 -5.18 3.32 -8.02
CA ALA A 81 -5.10 1.87 -7.88
C ALA A 81 -4.08 1.24 -8.84
N GLU A 82 -3.76 1.89 -9.97
CA GLU A 82 -2.75 1.37 -10.89
C GLU A 82 -1.37 1.41 -10.24
N GLU A 83 -1.06 2.46 -9.50
CA GLU A 83 0.20 2.60 -8.79
C GLU A 83 0.22 1.82 -7.46
N SER A 84 -0.94 1.62 -6.81
CA SER A 84 -1.02 0.90 -5.53
C SER A 84 -1.16 -0.63 -5.68
N CYS A 85 -1.85 -1.11 -6.72
CA CYS A 85 -2.09 -2.55 -6.95
C CYS A 85 -1.40 -3.07 -8.22
N GLY A 86 -1.32 -2.25 -9.27
CA GLY A 86 -0.79 -2.63 -10.59
C GLY A 86 0.66 -3.16 -10.60
N PRO A 87 1.59 -2.74 -9.72
CA PRO A 87 2.95 -3.28 -9.71
C PRO A 87 3.00 -4.79 -9.46
N CYS A 88 2.03 -5.33 -8.71
CA CYS A 88 1.92 -6.77 -8.41
C CYS A 88 0.78 -7.45 -9.17
N HIS A 89 -0.29 -6.72 -9.49
CA HIS A 89 -1.51 -7.21 -10.12
C HIS A 89 -1.66 -6.68 -11.55
N VAL A 90 -0.68 -7.00 -12.40
CA VAL A 90 -0.58 -6.49 -13.78
C VAL A 90 -1.87 -6.75 -14.55
N GLY A 91 -2.44 -5.70 -15.13
CA GLY A 91 -3.63 -5.75 -15.97
C GLY A 91 -4.97 -5.90 -15.23
N TYR A 92 -4.98 -6.28 -13.95
CA TYR A 92 -6.23 -6.40 -13.19
C TYR A 92 -6.92 -5.05 -13.00
N VAL A 93 -6.16 -4.00 -12.68
CA VAL A 93 -6.71 -2.66 -12.48
C VAL A 93 -7.30 -2.10 -13.78
N SER A 94 -6.60 -2.29 -14.90
CA SER A 94 -7.13 -1.96 -16.24
C SER A 94 -8.46 -2.66 -16.53
N ARG A 95 -8.55 -3.97 -16.28
CA ARG A 95 -9.80 -4.72 -16.45
C ARG A 95 -10.93 -4.21 -15.55
N VAL A 96 -10.63 -3.86 -14.30
CA VAL A 96 -11.62 -3.27 -13.38
C VAL A 96 -12.09 -1.92 -13.91
N LYS A 97 -11.19 -1.05 -14.38
CA LYS A 97 -11.51 0.26 -14.95
C LYS A 97 -12.47 0.18 -16.15
N LYS A 98 -12.31 -0.84 -16.99
CA LYS A 98 -13.16 -1.07 -18.17
C LYS A 98 -14.44 -1.85 -17.87
N SER A 99 -14.64 -2.36 -16.65
CA SER A 99 -15.78 -3.22 -16.34
C SER A 99 -17.12 -2.48 -16.38
N LEU A 100 -18.19 -3.19 -16.75
CA LEU A 100 -19.55 -2.65 -16.79
C LEU A 100 -20.02 -2.08 -15.43
N HIS A 101 -19.57 -2.68 -14.33
CA HIS A 101 -19.93 -2.23 -12.98
C HIS A 101 -19.25 -0.90 -12.65
N THR A 102 -17.96 -0.78 -13.00
CA THR A 102 -17.19 0.44 -12.75
C THR A 102 -17.71 1.62 -13.58
N THR A 103 -17.98 1.40 -14.87
CA THR A 103 -18.41 2.48 -15.77
C THR A 103 -19.89 2.80 -15.61
N SER A 104 -20.67 1.82 -15.15
CA SER A 104 -22.14 1.86 -15.07
C SER A 104 -22.82 2.26 -16.38
N ALA A 105 -22.10 2.16 -17.51
CA ALA A 105 -22.52 2.70 -18.80
C ALA A 105 -23.83 2.03 -19.28
N GLY A 106 -23.91 0.70 -19.14
CA GLY A 106 -25.12 -0.07 -19.49
C GLY A 106 -26.32 0.18 -18.57
N ILE A 107 -26.08 0.44 -17.28
CA ILE A 107 -27.15 0.80 -16.33
C ILE A 107 -27.73 2.16 -16.70
N ILE A 108 -26.86 3.14 -16.97
CA ILE A 108 -27.25 4.50 -17.32
C ILE A 108 -27.95 4.52 -18.68
N SER A 109 -27.42 3.85 -19.71
CA SER A 109 -28.05 3.81 -21.03
C SER A 109 -29.41 3.10 -20.98
N GLY A 110 -29.50 1.97 -20.26
CA GLY A 110 -30.74 1.23 -20.07
C GLY A 110 -31.83 2.06 -19.40
N ALA A 111 -31.50 2.72 -18.29
CA ALA A 111 -32.39 3.64 -17.60
C ALA A 111 -32.90 4.76 -18.53
N ARG A 112 -31.98 5.43 -19.23
CA ARG A 112 -32.33 6.56 -20.11
C ARG A 112 -33.20 6.14 -21.28
N TYR A 113 -32.91 4.99 -21.89
CA TYR A 113 -33.71 4.46 -22.98
C TYR A 113 -35.13 4.11 -22.53
N LEU A 114 -35.27 3.38 -21.41
CA LEU A 114 -36.58 2.94 -20.90
C LEU A 114 -37.48 4.10 -20.48
N TRP A 115 -36.89 5.24 -20.07
CA TRP A 115 -37.62 6.45 -19.69
C TRP A 115 -37.68 7.52 -20.79
N ALA A 116 -37.39 7.17 -22.05
CA ALA A 116 -37.41 8.11 -23.19
C ALA A 116 -36.52 9.36 -22.99
N ALA A 117 -35.48 9.24 -22.15
CA ALA A 117 -34.44 10.26 -21.99
C ALA A 117 -33.29 10.09 -23.01
N GLN A 118 -33.30 9.00 -23.80
CA GLN A 118 -32.55 8.89 -25.04
C GLN A 118 -33.27 7.96 -26.03
N GLU A 119 -32.98 8.12 -27.33
CA GLU A 119 -33.65 7.41 -28.43
C GLU A 119 -33.12 5.99 -28.69
N THR A 120 -31.86 5.70 -28.37
CA THR A 120 -31.20 4.42 -28.66
C THR A 120 -30.74 3.69 -27.39
N LYS A 121 -30.26 2.46 -27.51
CA LYS A 121 -29.66 1.71 -26.39
C LYS A 121 -28.15 1.94 -26.24
N GLU A 122 -27.58 2.78 -27.10
CA GLU A 122 -26.14 3.06 -27.13
C GLU A 122 -25.69 3.74 -25.82
N ALA A 123 -24.50 3.39 -25.36
CA ALA A 123 -23.94 3.94 -24.14
C ALA A 123 -23.35 5.34 -24.38
N LEU A 124 -24.19 6.37 -24.28
CA LEU A 124 -23.76 7.77 -24.45
C LEU A 124 -23.17 8.38 -23.16
N TYR A 125 -23.42 7.77 -22.00
CA TYR A 125 -23.05 8.28 -20.69
C TYR A 125 -22.48 7.18 -19.80
N ALA A 126 -21.53 7.55 -18.93
CA ALA A 126 -20.91 6.70 -17.93
C ALA A 126 -20.50 7.55 -16.72
N VAL A 127 -20.19 6.92 -15.58
CA VAL A 127 -19.74 7.66 -14.38
C VAL A 127 -18.32 8.21 -14.50
N GLN A 128 -17.56 7.76 -15.50
CA GLN A 128 -16.24 8.24 -15.86
C GLN A 128 -16.02 8.11 -17.37
N HIS A 129 -15.02 8.78 -17.90
CA HIS A 129 -14.64 8.62 -19.30
C HIS A 129 -14.12 7.20 -19.54
N VAL A 130 -14.58 6.58 -20.62
CA VAL A 130 -14.17 5.24 -21.04
C VAL A 130 -13.87 5.33 -22.53
N ALA A 131 -12.65 4.98 -22.90
CA ALA A 131 -12.27 4.77 -24.28
C ALA A 131 -11.75 3.34 -24.40
N ASP A 132 -12.19 2.67 -25.46
CA ASP A 132 -11.57 1.44 -25.92
C ASP A 132 -10.48 1.83 -26.91
N GLU A 133 -9.23 1.80 -26.46
CA GLU A 133 -8.06 2.21 -27.25
C GLU A 133 -7.30 1.00 -27.81
N ASP A 134 -7.53 -0.18 -27.26
CA ASP A 134 -6.82 -1.43 -27.55
C ASP A 134 -7.69 -2.49 -28.24
N GLY A 135 -9.02 -2.34 -28.23
CA GLY A 135 -9.96 -3.22 -28.94
C GLY A 135 -10.25 -4.55 -28.25
N ASP A 136 -9.91 -4.66 -26.96
CA ASP A 136 -10.01 -5.86 -26.10
C ASP A 136 -11.03 -5.71 -24.96
#